data_AF-A0A6M1NEI6-F1
#
_entry.id   AF-A0A6M1NEI6-F1
#
_cell.length_a   1.000
_cell.length_b   1.000
_cell.length_c   1.000
_cell.angle_alpha   90.00
_cell.angle_beta   90.00
_cell.angle_gamma   90.00
#
_symmetry.space_group_name_H-M   'P 1'
#
loop_
_entity.id
_entity.type
_entity.pdbx_description
1 polymer ?
#
loop_
_entity_poly.entity_id
_entity_poly.type
_entity_poly.pdbx_seq_one_letter_code
_entity_poly.pdbx_strand_id
1 'polypeptide(L)'
;MQRLILIILSSFFLMISCNRSKPKGTLSEKTMIDLMTEVHLVDGYLNTLPVDSTRQVIDGLYGKVFENYGIDSVRFRENIAYYLGNPIASKELYVEITKKLNAYEDDYRRTDSLKNARISDSIRVVQRYQRLKETARRLILEVHADTIPLTYRVHQKDFMDGAGLYAIQTYQPTIQPTVSKEADEPHADVPRKSQVESNSVSVEQKPAATSRRVRPTPIRGPVPQKVEAKPLEN
;
A
#
# COMPACT_ATOMS: atom_id res chain seq x y z
N MET A 1 59.34 -27.18 40.54
CA MET A 1 58.26 -26.32 41.11
C MET A 1 58.35 -24.85 40.67
N GLN A 2 59.53 -24.22 40.67
CA GLN A 2 59.70 -22.79 40.34
C GLN A 2 59.28 -22.39 38.91
N ARG A 3 59.50 -23.27 37.92
CA ARG A 3 59.10 -23.02 36.52
C ARG A 3 57.57 -23.03 36.30
N LEU A 4 56.84 -23.78 37.12
CA LEU A 4 55.38 -23.92 37.01
C LEU A 4 54.67 -22.69 37.60
N ILE A 5 55.24 -22.13 38.67
CA ILE A 5 54.77 -20.90 39.32
C ILE A 5 54.87 -19.70 38.37
N LEU A 6 55.95 -19.59 37.58
CA LEU A 6 56.11 -18.49 36.60
C LEU A 6 55.09 -18.55 35.47
N ILE A 7 54.72 -19.75 35.01
CA ILE A 7 53.70 -19.94 33.97
C ILE A 7 52.31 -19.55 34.51
N ILE A 8 51.96 -20.02 35.71
CA ILE A 8 50.68 -19.68 36.36
C ILE A 8 50.59 -18.19 36.65
N LEU A 9 51.67 -17.56 37.13
CA LEU A 9 51.73 -16.13 37.38
C LEU A 9 51.57 -15.31 36.10
N SER A 10 52.22 -15.72 34.99
CA SER A 10 52.07 -15.06 33.68
C SER A 10 50.64 -15.17 33.12
N SER A 11 49.99 -16.32 33.33
CA SER A 11 48.60 -16.54 32.92
C SER A 11 47.61 -15.69 33.72
N PHE A 12 47.90 -15.42 34.99
CA PHE A 12 47.04 -14.59 35.85
C PHE A 12 47.09 -13.11 35.45
N PHE A 13 48.26 -12.59 35.07
CA PHE A 13 48.40 -11.21 34.58
C PHE A 13 47.71 -10.97 33.22
N LEU A 14 47.60 -12.00 32.36
CA LEU A 14 46.86 -11.88 31.09
C LEU A 14 45.35 -11.73 31.29
N MET A 15 44.77 -12.26 32.37
CA MET A 15 43.33 -12.15 32.64
C MET A 15 42.91 -10.76 33.15
N ILE A 16 43.83 -10.02 33.80
CA ILE A 16 43.54 -8.69 34.37
C ILE A 16 43.53 -7.58 33.31
N SER A 17 44.13 -7.82 32.13
CA SER A 17 44.22 -6.82 31.05
C SER A 17 42.89 -6.57 30.30
N CYS A 18 41.82 -7.31 30.61
CA CYS A 18 40.56 -7.25 29.86
C CYS A 18 39.52 -6.29 30.46
N ASN A 19 39.95 -5.20 31.11
CA ASN A 19 39.01 -4.18 31.59
C ASN A 19 38.83 -3.08 30.54
N ARG A 20 37.85 -3.26 29.64
CA ARG A 20 37.46 -2.24 28.65
C ARG A 20 36.66 -1.12 29.33
N SER A 21 37.37 -0.20 29.98
CA SER A 21 36.76 1.06 30.40
C SER A 21 36.26 1.86 29.18
N LYS A 22 35.11 2.55 29.33
CA LYS A 22 34.56 3.38 28.25
C LYS A 22 35.56 4.49 27.91
N PRO A 23 35.93 4.70 26.64
CA PRO A 23 36.86 5.77 26.29
C PRO A 23 36.24 7.13 26.63
N LYS A 24 37.07 8.06 27.11
CA LYS A 24 36.63 9.42 27.45
C LYS A 24 36.12 10.13 26.20
N GLY A 25 34.90 10.69 26.26
CA GLY A 25 34.26 11.35 25.13
C GLY A 25 33.33 10.46 24.30
N THR A 26 33.01 9.26 24.78
CA THR A 26 31.94 8.44 24.20
C THR A 26 30.59 9.08 24.51
N LEU A 27 29.75 9.24 23.48
CA LEU A 27 28.38 9.70 23.59
C LEU A 27 27.55 8.74 24.45
N SER A 28 26.40 9.22 24.95
CA SER A 28 25.42 8.32 25.54
C SER A 28 24.77 7.47 24.44
N GLU A 29 24.31 6.26 24.77
CA GLU A 29 23.66 5.38 23.80
C GLU A 29 22.44 6.05 23.15
N LYS A 30 21.63 6.75 23.95
CA LYS A 30 20.49 7.53 23.44
C LYS A 30 20.94 8.59 22.43
N THR A 31 21.99 9.35 22.77
CA THR A 31 22.53 10.38 21.89
C THR A 31 23.10 9.78 20.61
N MET A 32 23.74 8.61 20.69
CA MET A 32 24.24 7.88 19.53
C MET A 32 23.09 7.39 18.63
N ILE A 33 22.01 6.88 19.21
CA ILE A 33 20.80 6.49 18.45
C ILE A 33 20.25 7.71 17.69
N ASP A 34 20.11 8.84 18.37
CA ASP A 34 19.62 10.08 17.77
C ASP A 34 20.51 10.54 16.61
N LEU A 35 21.82 10.64 16.87
CA LEU A 35 22.84 11.02 15.89
C LEU A 35 22.83 10.11 14.67
N MET A 36 22.88 8.80 14.86
CA MET A 36 22.89 7.83 13.75
C MET A 36 21.57 7.84 12.99
N THR A 37 20.45 8.11 13.65
CA THR A 37 19.15 8.31 12.98
C THR A 37 19.21 9.52 12.04
N GLU A 38 19.75 10.66 12.49
CA GLU A 38 19.93 11.84 11.64
C GLU A 38 20.92 11.60 10.50
N VAL A 39 22.04 10.92 10.77
CA VAL A 39 23.01 10.53 9.73
C VAL A 39 22.35 9.68 8.66
N HIS A 40 21.56 8.66 9.03
CA HIS A 40 20.84 7.83 8.06
C HIS A 40 19.78 8.60 7.27
N LEU A 41 19.13 9.61 7.86
CA LEU A 41 18.22 10.50 7.14
C LEU A 41 18.98 11.36 6.12
N VAL A 42 20.13 11.92 6.50
CA VAL A 42 21.01 12.66 5.60
C VAL A 42 21.50 11.78 4.46
N ASP A 43 21.98 10.56 4.75
CA ASP A 43 22.39 9.59 3.74
C ASP A 43 21.24 9.22 2.81
N GLY A 44 20.04 9.01 3.36
CA GLY A 44 18.84 8.78 2.59
C GLY A 44 18.57 9.92 1.59
N TYR A 45 18.66 11.17 2.05
CA TYR A 45 18.52 12.34 1.18
C TYR A 45 19.62 12.44 0.12
N LEU A 46 20.89 12.27 0.52
CA LEU A 46 22.03 12.35 -0.39
C LEU A 46 21.97 11.29 -1.51
N ASN A 47 21.41 10.11 -1.22
CA ASN A 47 21.18 9.06 -2.21
C ASN A 47 20.07 9.38 -3.22
N THR A 48 19.24 10.40 -2.98
CA THR A 48 18.25 10.89 -3.96
C THR A 48 18.82 11.88 -4.96
N LEU A 49 20.02 12.42 -4.69
CA LEU A 49 20.64 13.46 -5.49
C LEU A 49 21.64 12.89 -6.52
N PRO A 50 21.86 13.58 -7.65
CA PRO A 50 22.99 13.30 -8.53
C PRO A 50 24.33 13.49 -7.81
N VAL A 51 25.33 12.72 -8.20
CA VAL A 51 26.67 12.70 -7.55
C VAL A 51 27.29 14.09 -7.44
N ASP A 52 27.18 14.91 -8.49
CA ASP A 52 27.76 16.25 -8.50
C ASP A 52 27.06 17.20 -7.52
N SER A 53 25.74 17.06 -7.35
CA SER A 53 24.98 17.80 -6.36
C SER A 53 25.32 17.34 -4.94
N THR A 54 25.44 16.01 -4.73
CA THR A 54 25.82 15.42 -3.44
C THR A 54 27.15 15.98 -2.94
N ARG A 55 28.17 16.06 -3.82
CA ARG A 55 29.49 16.62 -3.47
C ARG A 55 29.43 18.06 -2.98
N GLN A 56 28.48 18.87 -3.46
CA GLN A 56 28.36 20.26 -3.05
C GLN A 56 27.71 20.44 -1.67
N VAL A 57 26.83 19.52 -1.27
CA VAL A 57 26.00 19.68 -0.06
C VAL A 57 26.41 18.79 1.10
N ILE A 58 27.16 17.72 0.84
CA ILE A 58 27.51 16.69 1.84
C ILE A 58 28.21 17.28 3.08
N ASP A 59 29.21 18.15 2.88
CA ASP A 59 29.98 18.74 3.99
C ASP A 59 29.10 19.66 4.85
N GLY A 60 28.19 20.41 4.23
CA GLY A 60 27.26 21.28 4.94
C GLY A 60 26.23 20.50 5.76
N LEU A 61 25.69 19.41 5.19
CA LEU A 61 24.70 18.57 5.87
C LEU A 61 25.31 17.84 7.07
N TYR A 62 26.45 17.16 6.87
CA TYR A 62 27.16 16.50 7.96
C TYR A 62 27.70 17.49 8.99
N GLY A 63 28.17 18.67 8.55
CA GLY A 63 28.57 19.75 9.43
C GLY A 63 27.44 20.19 10.37
N LYS A 64 26.21 20.32 9.85
CA LYS A 64 25.04 20.66 10.67
C LYS A 64 24.67 19.55 11.66
N VAL A 65 24.72 18.29 11.24
CA VAL A 65 24.50 17.15 12.14
C VAL A 65 25.53 17.18 13.28
N PHE A 66 26.81 17.34 12.96
CA PHE A 66 27.87 17.40 13.97
C PHE A 66 27.70 18.56 14.94
N GLU A 67 27.28 19.74 14.45
CA GLU A 67 26.95 20.90 15.28
C GLU A 67 25.81 20.60 16.26
N ASN A 68 24.72 19.97 15.80
CA ASN A 68 23.56 19.63 16.63
C ASN A 68 23.91 18.73 17.82
N TYR A 69 24.89 17.84 17.64
CA TYR A 69 25.34 16.90 18.67
C TYR A 69 26.63 17.31 19.40
N GLY A 70 27.21 18.47 19.05
CA GLY A 70 28.43 18.98 19.68
C GLY A 70 29.65 18.07 19.48
N ILE A 71 29.75 17.43 18.31
CA ILE A 71 30.86 16.53 17.97
C ILE A 71 31.63 17.04 16.76
N ASP A 72 32.83 16.51 16.54
CA ASP A 72 33.59 16.69 15.30
C ASP A 72 33.70 15.35 14.55
N SER A 73 34.29 15.38 13.35
CA SER A 73 34.48 14.18 12.53
C SER A 73 35.39 13.13 13.19
N VAL A 74 36.30 13.53 14.07
CA VAL A 74 37.21 12.61 14.79
C VAL A 74 36.43 11.86 15.86
N ARG A 75 35.70 12.59 16.70
CA ARG A 75 34.81 12.07 17.74
C ARG A 75 33.70 11.22 17.13
N PHE A 76 33.17 11.59 15.98
CA PHE A 76 32.21 10.76 15.26
C PHE A 76 32.78 9.38 14.93
N ARG A 77 33.99 9.32 14.33
CA ARG A 77 34.68 8.05 14.04
C ARG A 77 34.98 7.24 15.30
N GLU A 78 35.42 7.89 16.38
CA GLU A 78 35.68 7.23 17.66
C GLU A 78 34.41 6.58 18.23
N ASN A 79 33.29 7.30 18.18
CA ASN A 79 32.00 6.79 18.64
C ASN A 79 31.49 5.65 17.78
N ILE A 80 31.60 5.76 16.45
CA ILE A 80 31.28 4.65 15.54
C ILE A 80 32.11 3.42 15.88
N ALA A 81 33.43 3.57 16.04
CA ALA A 81 34.31 2.45 16.36
C ALA A 81 33.94 1.80 17.71
N TYR A 82 33.53 2.59 18.70
CA TYR A 82 33.09 2.08 20.00
C TYR A 82 31.79 1.27 19.92
N TYR A 83 30.75 1.82 19.29
CA TYR A 83 29.42 1.19 19.24
C TYR A 83 29.35 0.06 18.22
N LEU A 84 29.91 0.27 17.02
CA LEU A 84 29.88 -0.74 15.94
C LEU A 84 30.98 -1.80 16.10
N GLY A 85 32.01 -1.53 16.90
CA GLY A 85 33.05 -2.51 17.23
C GLY A 85 32.61 -3.61 18.19
N ASN A 86 31.44 -3.47 18.83
CA ASN A 86 30.81 -4.50 19.66
C ASN A 86 29.52 -5.01 18.98
N PRO A 87 29.48 -6.28 18.51
CA PRO A 87 28.29 -6.81 17.82
C PRO A 87 27.00 -6.76 18.63
N ILE A 88 27.08 -6.91 19.97
CA ILE A 88 25.90 -6.89 20.85
C ILE A 88 25.34 -5.47 20.91
N ALA A 89 26.19 -4.49 21.25
CA ALA A 89 25.80 -3.09 21.32
C ALA A 89 25.35 -2.54 19.96
N SER A 90 26.01 -2.93 18.88
CA SER A 90 25.64 -2.57 17.51
C SER A 90 24.24 -3.06 17.16
N LYS A 91 23.91 -4.32 17.49
CA LYS A 91 22.58 -4.87 17.25
C LYS A 91 21.49 -4.09 18.00
N GLU A 92 21.70 -3.83 19.29
CA GLU A 92 20.75 -3.07 20.11
C GLU A 92 20.55 -1.65 19.57
N LEU A 93 21.65 -0.98 19.21
CA LEU A 93 21.64 0.34 18.59
C LEU A 93 20.80 0.36 17.31
N TYR A 94 21.03 -0.57 16.38
CA TYR A 94 20.31 -0.62 15.11
C TYR A 94 18.84 -0.99 15.25
N VAL A 95 18.44 -1.76 16.26
CA VAL A 95 17.03 -2.04 16.56
C VAL A 95 16.29 -0.74 16.88
N GLU A 96 16.86 0.09 17.76
CA GLU A 96 16.23 1.36 18.13
C GLU A 96 16.29 2.40 17.01
N ILE A 97 17.38 2.48 16.24
CA ILE A 97 17.46 3.33 15.03
C ILE A 97 16.35 2.95 14.03
N THR A 98 16.21 1.66 13.72
CA THR A 98 15.21 1.16 12.77
C THR A 98 13.80 1.49 13.26
N LYS A 99 13.54 1.31 14.55
CA LYS A 99 12.26 1.65 15.17
C LYS A 99 11.93 3.14 15.03
N LYS A 100 12.90 4.05 15.20
CA LYS A 100 12.69 5.48 14.99
C LYS A 100 12.42 5.83 13.53
N LEU A 101 13.18 5.26 12.60
CA LEU A 101 12.97 5.48 11.17
C LEU A 101 11.58 4.99 10.73
N ASN A 102 11.15 3.81 11.19
CA ASN A 102 9.81 3.30 10.90
C ASN A 102 8.71 4.21 11.48
N ALA A 103 8.92 4.78 12.67
CA ALA A 103 7.98 5.72 13.25
C ALA A 103 7.84 7.01 12.41
N TYR A 104 8.95 7.52 11.85
CA TYR A 104 8.91 8.64 10.91
C TYR A 104 8.17 8.25 9.63
N GLU A 105 8.47 7.09 9.04
CA GLU A 105 7.80 6.61 7.83
C GLU A 105 6.28 6.49 8.02
N ASP A 106 5.84 5.92 9.13
CA ASP A 106 4.41 5.75 9.43
C ASP A 106 3.68 7.09 9.59
N ASP A 107 4.32 8.09 10.22
CA ASP A 107 3.76 9.44 10.34
C ASP A 107 3.63 10.13 8.97
N TYR A 108 4.69 10.06 8.16
CA TYR A 108 4.66 10.59 6.78
C TYR A 108 3.59 9.91 5.94
N ARG A 109 3.46 8.58 6.00
CA ARG A 109 2.45 7.82 5.27
C ARG A 109 1.03 8.18 5.71
N ARG A 110 0.83 8.39 7.00
CA ARG A 110 -0.47 8.81 7.55
C ARG A 110 -0.87 10.20 7.03
N THR A 111 0.03 11.17 7.12
CA THR A 111 -0.23 12.55 6.70
C THR A 111 -0.46 12.65 5.19
N ASP A 112 0.32 11.92 4.39
CA ASP A 112 0.16 11.87 2.94
C ASP A 112 -1.19 11.27 2.52
N SER A 113 -1.60 10.16 3.16
CA SER A 113 -2.90 9.52 2.90
C SER A 113 -4.08 10.47 3.16
N LEU A 114 -4.04 11.22 4.26
CA LEU A 114 -5.08 12.21 4.59
C LEU A 114 -5.13 13.35 3.58
N LYS A 115 -3.97 13.86 3.17
CA LYS A 115 -3.86 14.91 2.14
C LYS A 115 -4.40 14.41 0.80
N ASN A 116 -4.02 13.20 0.40
CA ASN A 116 -4.48 12.60 -0.86
C ASN A 116 -5.99 12.35 -0.86
N ALA A 117 -6.57 11.90 0.26
CA ALA A 117 -8.02 11.75 0.40
C ALA A 117 -8.76 13.09 0.21
N ARG A 118 -8.26 14.17 0.83
CA ARG A 118 -8.82 15.52 0.69
C ARG A 118 -8.72 16.05 -0.74
N ILE A 119 -7.57 15.87 -1.38
CA ILE A 119 -7.35 16.28 -2.77
C ILE A 119 -8.29 15.49 -3.70
N SER A 120 -8.38 14.17 -3.52
CA SER A 120 -9.25 13.30 -4.32
C SER A 120 -10.73 13.68 -4.20
N ASP A 121 -11.18 14.02 -3.00
CA ASP A 121 -12.55 14.50 -2.78
C ASP A 121 -12.80 15.84 -3.49
N SER A 122 -11.87 16.79 -3.34
CA SER A 122 -11.96 18.10 -4.01
C SER A 122 -12.01 17.96 -5.53
N ILE A 123 -11.18 17.08 -6.10
CA ILE A 123 -11.18 16.77 -7.54
C ILE A 123 -12.52 16.15 -7.97
N ARG A 124 -13.08 15.22 -7.19
CA ARG A 124 -14.37 14.59 -7.47
C ARG A 124 -15.49 15.61 -7.55
N VAL A 125 -15.52 16.56 -6.61
CA VAL A 125 -16.51 17.63 -6.59
C VAL A 125 -16.40 18.51 -7.83
N VAL A 126 -15.19 18.95 -8.20
CA VAL A 126 -14.96 19.76 -9.40
C VAL A 126 -15.37 19.01 -10.67
N GLN A 127 -14.97 17.74 -10.79
CA GLN A 127 -15.34 16.90 -11.93
C GLN A 127 -16.86 16.74 -12.05
N ARG A 128 -17.58 16.60 -10.92
CA ARG A 128 -19.04 16.55 -10.92
C ARG A 128 -19.63 17.83 -11.52
N TYR A 129 -19.18 19.00 -11.07
CA TYR A 129 -19.69 20.28 -11.60
C TYR A 129 -19.36 20.47 -13.07
N GLN A 130 -18.16 20.06 -13.51
CA GLN A 130 -17.79 20.08 -14.93
C GLN A 130 -18.72 19.20 -15.76
N ARG A 131 -19.00 17.96 -15.31
CA ARG A 131 -19.96 17.06 -15.99
C ARG A 131 -21.36 17.68 -16.08
N LEU A 132 -21.86 18.24 -14.98
CA LEU A 132 -23.18 18.89 -14.95
C LEU A 132 -23.23 20.07 -15.94
N LYS A 133 -22.18 20.89 -15.99
CA LYS A 133 -22.05 22.00 -16.94
C LYS A 133 -22.11 21.50 -18.40
N GLU A 134 -21.33 20.48 -18.73
CA GLU A 134 -21.29 19.95 -20.10
C GLU A 134 -22.58 19.22 -20.48
N THR A 135 -23.25 18.54 -19.54
CA THR A 135 -24.58 17.96 -19.77
C THR A 135 -25.61 19.05 -20.03
N ALA A 136 -25.64 20.11 -19.22
CA ALA A 136 -26.55 21.23 -19.45
C ALA A 136 -26.29 21.91 -20.80
N ARG A 137 -25.02 22.11 -21.16
CA ARG A 137 -24.64 22.63 -22.48
C ARG A 137 -25.20 21.78 -23.62
N ARG A 138 -25.03 20.46 -23.56
CA ARG A 138 -25.53 19.53 -24.58
C ARG A 138 -27.05 19.57 -24.70
N LEU A 139 -27.75 19.59 -23.57
CA LEU A 139 -29.21 19.65 -23.55
C LEU A 139 -29.80 20.99 -24.02
N ILE A 140 -29.00 22.07 -24.03
CA ILE A 140 -29.47 23.40 -24.48
C ILE A 140 -29.07 23.66 -25.94
N LEU A 141 -27.85 23.29 -26.31
CA LEU A 141 -27.25 23.68 -27.59
C LEU A 141 -27.19 22.56 -28.63
N GLU A 142 -27.22 21.29 -28.20
CA GLU A 142 -26.95 20.12 -29.04
C GLU A 142 -28.15 19.14 -29.06
N VAL A 143 -29.37 19.66 -28.91
CA VAL A 143 -30.60 18.85 -28.93
C VAL A 143 -30.84 18.34 -30.35
N HIS A 144 -30.83 17.02 -30.51
CA HIS A 144 -31.29 16.33 -31.72
C HIS A 144 -32.67 15.74 -31.43
N ALA A 145 -33.51 15.61 -32.46
CA ALA A 145 -34.80 14.93 -32.29
C ALA A 145 -34.56 13.46 -31.96
N ASP A 146 -35.05 13.01 -30.81
CA ASP A 146 -34.92 11.62 -30.39
C ASP A 146 -35.75 10.71 -31.32
N THR A 147 -35.09 9.81 -32.04
CA THR A 147 -35.74 8.79 -32.88
C THR A 147 -35.92 7.45 -32.16
N ILE A 148 -35.47 7.36 -30.90
CA ILE A 148 -35.49 6.12 -30.10
C ILE A 148 -36.86 5.99 -29.41
N PRO A 149 -37.56 4.85 -29.52
CA PRO A 149 -38.82 4.64 -28.81
C PRO A 149 -38.60 4.62 -27.30
N LEU A 150 -39.43 5.38 -26.56
CA LEU A 150 -39.41 5.41 -25.10
C LEU A 150 -39.89 4.06 -24.54
N THR A 151 -38.94 3.18 -24.23
CA THR A 151 -39.19 1.90 -23.57
C THR A 151 -38.85 1.98 -22.09
N TYR A 152 -39.47 1.13 -21.27
CA TYR A 152 -39.23 1.10 -19.82
C TYR A 152 -37.74 0.92 -19.47
N ARG A 153 -36.98 0.16 -20.29
CA ARG A 153 -35.55 -0.08 -20.08
C ARG A 153 -34.71 1.15 -20.34
N VAL A 154 -35.02 1.88 -21.42
CA VAL A 154 -34.33 3.14 -21.75
C VAL A 154 -34.61 4.17 -20.66
N HIS A 155 -35.88 4.34 -20.27
CA HIS A 155 -36.25 5.23 -19.17
C HIS A 155 -35.60 4.84 -17.84
N GLN A 156 -35.57 3.54 -17.50
CA GLN A 156 -34.88 3.07 -16.30
C GLN A 156 -33.38 3.39 -16.35
N LYS A 157 -32.73 3.15 -17.49
CA LYS A 157 -31.31 3.45 -17.66
C LYS A 157 -31.04 4.95 -17.51
N ASP A 158 -31.80 5.79 -18.20
CA ASP A 158 -31.62 7.25 -18.16
C ASP A 158 -31.89 7.81 -16.77
N PHE A 159 -32.91 7.29 -16.07
CA PHE A 159 -33.18 7.61 -14.68
C PHE A 159 -32.01 7.21 -13.76
N MET A 160 -31.49 5.99 -13.90
CA MET A 160 -30.38 5.51 -13.07
C MET A 160 -29.09 6.29 -13.35
N ASP A 161 -28.83 6.65 -14.60
CA ASP A 161 -27.69 7.45 -15.01
C ASP A 161 -27.80 8.89 -14.46
N GLY A 162 -29.00 9.50 -14.53
CA GLY A 162 -29.29 10.82 -13.96
C GLY A 162 -29.24 10.87 -12.43
N ALA A 163 -29.67 9.79 -11.76
CA ALA A 163 -29.60 9.66 -10.30
C ALA A 163 -28.19 9.30 -9.79
N GLY A 164 -27.23 9.05 -10.68
CA GLY A 164 -25.87 8.63 -10.31
C GLY A 164 -25.78 7.19 -9.77
N LEU A 165 -26.78 6.36 -10.06
CA LEU A 165 -26.93 4.98 -9.59
C LEU A 165 -26.41 3.93 -10.61
N TYR A 166 -25.72 4.37 -11.65
CA TYR A 166 -25.21 3.56 -12.78
C TYR A 166 -24.35 2.34 -12.39
N ALA A 167 -23.82 2.30 -11.15
CA ALA A 167 -22.99 1.20 -10.64
C ALA A 167 -23.77 0.12 -9.88
N ILE A 168 -25.06 0.33 -9.62
CA ILE A 168 -25.92 -0.70 -9.02
C ILE A 168 -26.37 -1.62 -10.16
N GLN A 169 -25.79 -2.82 -10.25
CA GLN A 169 -26.34 -3.90 -11.06
C GLN A 169 -27.75 -4.21 -10.54
N THR A 170 -28.76 -3.56 -11.10
CA THR A 170 -30.14 -3.88 -10.80
C THR A 170 -30.41 -5.27 -11.36
N TYR A 171 -30.72 -6.20 -10.46
CA TYR A 171 -31.23 -7.53 -10.78
C TYR A 171 -32.30 -7.40 -11.88
N GLN A 172 -32.07 -7.99 -13.05
CA GLN A 172 -33.08 -8.08 -14.09
C GLN A 172 -33.95 -9.29 -13.78
N PRO A 173 -35.22 -9.14 -13.35
CA PRO A 173 -36.11 -10.28 -13.34
C PRO A 173 -36.28 -10.69 -14.80
N THR A 174 -35.82 -11.90 -15.15
CA THR A 174 -36.15 -12.52 -16.42
C THR A 174 -37.67 -12.56 -16.47
N ILE A 175 -38.29 -11.78 -17.35
CA ILE A 175 -39.70 -11.93 -17.66
C ILE A 175 -39.82 -13.36 -18.18
N GLN A 176 -40.33 -14.28 -17.36
CA GLN A 176 -40.69 -15.60 -17.84
C GLN A 176 -41.74 -15.36 -18.92
N PRO A 177 -41.57 -15.91 -20.14
CA PRO A 177 -42.61 -15.78 -21.15
C PRO A 177 -43.90 -16.33 -20.53
N THR A 178 -44.93 -15.50 -20.52
CA THR A 178 -46.25 -15.83 -19.98
C THR A 178 -46.76 -17.09 -20.66
N VAL A 179 -47.09 -18.08 -19.83
CA VAL A 179 -47.81 -19.29 -20.20
C VAL A 179 -49.11 -18.88 -20.90
N SER A 180 -49.22 -19.13 -22.21
CA SER A 180 -50.52 -19.14 -22.89
C SER A 180 -51.22 -20.44 -22.54
N LYS A 181 -52.29 -20.35 -21.73
CA LYS A 181 -53.32 -21.39 -21.61
C LYS A 181 -54.45 -21.10 -22.61
N GLU A 182 -54.86 -22.17 -23.29
CA GLU A 182 -56.12 -22.45 -24.00
C GLU A 182 -56.57 -21.53 -25.17
N ALA A 183 -56.74 -22.11 -26.36
CA ALA A 183 -58.06 -22.62 -26.78
C ALA A 183 -57.97 -23.52 -28.05
N ASP A 184 -58.79 -24.58 -28.02
CA ASP A 184 -59.34 -25.41 -29.12
C ASP A 184 -58.64 -26.75 -29.49
N GLU A 185 -59.11 -27.82 -28.84
CA GLU A 185 -59.20 -29.21 -29.35
C GLU A 185 -60.35 -29.32 -30.40
N PRO A 186 -60.50 -30.37 -31.25
CA PRO A 186 -59.90 -31.71 -31.14
C PRO A 186 -59.37 -32.33 -32.45
N HIS A 187 -58.49 -33.34 -32.32
CA HIS A 187 -58.64 -34.70 -32.89
C HIS A 187 -57.29 -35.44 -33.04
N ALA A 188 -57.20 -36.53 -32.25
CA ALA A 188 -56.63 -37.85 -32.56
C ALA A 188 -55.51 -37.97 -33.61
N ASP A 189 -54.29 -38.27 -33.18
CA ASP A 189 -53.69 -39.62 -33.21
C ASP A 189 -52.16 -39.57 -33.07
N VAL A 190 -51.63 -40.38 -32.15
CA VAL A 190 -50.20 -40.67 -31.91
C VAL A 190 -49.89 -41.92 -32.77
N PRO A 191 -48.73 -42.10 -33.44
CA PRO A 191 -47.45 -42.16 -32.73
C PRO A 191 -46.13 -41.76 -33.43
N ARG A 192 -45.28 -41.16 -32.60
CA ARG A 192 -43.81 -41.36 -32.45
C ARG A 192 -43.11 -42.28 -33.47
N LYS A 193 -42.10 -41.73 -34.17
CA LYS A 193 -40.89 -42.48 -34.55
C LYS A 193 -39.65 -41.59 -34.73
N SER A 194 -38.56 -42.10 -34.16
CA SER A 194 -37.14 -41.90 -34.46
C SER A 194 -36.50 -40.52 -34.38
N GLN A 195 -35.60 -40.42 -33.40
CA GLN A 195 -34.31 -39.74 -33.48
C GLN A 195 -33.60 -40.00 -34.82
N VAL A 196 -32.74 -39.07 -35.26
CA VAL A 196 -31.37 -39.35 -35.73
C VAL A 196 -30.66 -38.03 -36.10
N GLU A 197 -29.50 -37.86 -35.47
CA GLU A 197 -28.26 -37.18 -35.90
C GLU A 197 -28.19 -35.67 -36.16
N SER A 198 -27.59 -35.02 -35.15
CA SER A 198 -26.37 -34.21 -35.27
C SER A 198 -25.74 -34.08 -36.67
N ASN A 199 -25.62 -32.85 -37.15
CA ASN A 199 -24.48 -32.44 -37.96
C ASN A 199 -23.85 -31.18 -37.38
N SER A 200 -22.63 -31.37 -36.88
CA SER A 200 -21.66 -30.35 -36.53
C SER A 200 -21.18 -29.60 -37.76
N VAL A 201 -21.10 -28.27 -37.69
CA VAL A 201 -20.14 -27.49 -38.47
C VAL A 201 -19.52 -26.45 -37.53
N SER A 202 -18.28 -26.73 -37.12
CA SER A 202 -17.41 -25.77 -36.44
C SER A 202 -16.76 -24.86 -37.49
N VAL A 203 -16.82 -23.56 -37.27
CA VAL A 203 -15.92 -22.59 -37.93
C VAL A 203 -15.10 -21.93 -36.84
N GLU A 204 -13.81 -22.23 -36.87
CA GLU A 204 -12.80 -21.72 -35.95
C GLU A 204 -12.40 -20.29 -36.36
N GLN A 205 -12.48 -19.35 -35.42
CA GLN A 205 -11.89 -18.03 -35.56
C GLN A 205 -11.10 -17.71 -34.29
N LYS A 206 -9.78 -17.78 -34.42
CA LYS A 206 -8.79 -17.43 -33.40
C LYS A 206 -8.51 -15.93 -33.45
N PRO A 207 -8.54 -15.20 -32.32
CA PRO A 207 -7.86 -13.91 -32.21
C PRO A 207 -6.65 -13.96 -31.27
N ALA A 208 -5.74 -13.04 -31.55
CA ALA A 208 -4.38 -12.92 -31.06
C ALA A 208 -4.22 -12.83 -29.52
N ALA A 209 -3.17 -13.49 -29.03
CA ALA A 209 -2.72 -13.39 -27.65
C ALA A 209 -2.17 -11.98 -27.36
N THR A 210 -2.91 -11.21 -26.55
CA THR A 210 -2.38 -10.02 -25.88
C THR A 210 -2.16 -10.39 -24.42
N SER A 211 -0.93 -10.33 -23.93
CA SER A 211 -0.62 -10.67 -22.54
C SER A 211 -1.26 -9.65 -21.58
N ARG A 212 -2.31 -10.07 -20.87
CA ARG A 212 -2.96 -9.25 -19.84
C ARG A 212 -2.25 -9.49 -18.49
N ARG A 213 -1.55 -8.47 -17.97
CA ARG A 213 -1.07 -8.50 -16.57
C ARG A 213 -2.26 -8.57 -15.63
N VAL A 214 -2.34 -9.64 -14.84
CA VAL A 214 -3.33 -9.80 -13.77
C VAL A 214 -2.82 -9.07 -12.52
N ARG A 215 -3.61 -8.14 -11.99
CA ARG A 215 -3.33 -7.48 -10.70
C ARG A 215 -3.62 -8.51 -9.58
N PRO A 216 -2.75 -8.67 -8.57
CA PRO A 216 -3.05 -9.53 -7.43
C PRO A 216 -4.27 -9.01 -6.68
N THR A 217 -5.20 -9.91 -6.38
CA THR A 217 -6.36 -9.65 -5.50
C THR A 217 -5.87 -9.42 -4.07
N PRO A 218 -6.36 -8.39 -3.36
CA PRO A 218 -6.01 -8.18 -1.96
C PRO A 218 -6.59 -9.33 -1.12
N ILE A 219 -5.74 -9.95 -0.30
CA ILE A 219 -6.15 -10.95 0.68
C ILE A 219 -7.02 -10.24 1.72
N ARG A 220 -8.31 -10.61 1.76
CA ARG A 220 -9.25 -10.12 2.78
C ARG A 220 -8.89 -10.81 4.10
N GLY A 221 -8.34 -10.07 5.05
CA GLY A 221 -8.12 -10.56 6.41
C GLY A 221 -9.44 -11.02 7.07
N PRO A 222 -9.38 -11.87 8.11
CA PRO A 222 -10.56 -12.38 8.77
C PRO A 222 -11.39 -11.24 9.39
N VAL A 223 -12.70 -11.33 9.21
CA VAL A 223 -13.69 -10.38 9.75
C VAL A 223 -13.65 -10.44 11.29
N PRO A 224 -13.58 -9.30 12.00
CA PRO A 224 -13.69 -9.30 13.45
C PRO A 224 -15.05 -9.86 13.88
N GLN A 225 -15.03 -10.86 14.78
CA GLN A 225 -16.25 -11.37 15.40
C GLN A 225 -16.97 -10.26 16.17
N LYS A 226 -18.29 -10.17 15.96
CA LYS A 226 -19.19 -9.26 16.66
C LYS A 226 -19.16 -9.59 18.15
N VAL A 227 -18.60 -8.70 18.96
CA VAL A 227 -18.66 -8.80 20.43
C VAL A 227 -20.06 -8.38 20.85
N GLU A 228 -20.81 -9.31 21.42
CA GLU A 228 -22.12 -9.07 22.01
C GLU A 228 -21.94 -8.38 23.37
N ALA A 229 -22.50 -7.18 23.52
CA ALA A 229 -22.44 -6.43 24.77
C ALA A 229 -23.36 -7.08 25.82
N LYS A 230 -22.80 -7.45 26.97
CA LYS A 230 -23.59 -7.88 28.13
C LYS A 230 -24.31 -6.68 28.77
N PRO A 231 -25.54 -6.84 29.26
CA PRO A 231 -26.24 -5.76 29.97
C PRO A 231 -25.57 -5.50 31.32
N LEU A 232 -25.56 -4.22 31.72
CA LEU A 232 -25.16 -3.79 33.05
C LEU A 232 -26.22 -4.25 34.06
N GLU A 233 -25.81 -5.04 35.06
CA GLU A 233 -26.63 -5.29 36.25
C GLU A 233 -26.66 -4.02 37.11
N ASN A 234 -27.85 -3.70 37.60
CA ASN A 234 -28.14 -2.59 38.51
C ASN A 234 -27.65 -2.86 39.93
#